data_AF-A0A8J6EIQ6-F1
#
_entry.id   AF-A0A8J6EIQ6-F1
#
_cell.length_a   1.000
_cell.length_b   1.000
_cell.length_c   1.000
_cell.angle_alpha   90.00
_cell.angle_beta   90.00
_cell.angle_gamma   90.00
#
_symmetry.space_group_name_H-M   'P 1'
#
loop_
_entity.id
_entity.type
_entity.pdbx_description
1 polymer ?
#
loop_
_entity_poly.entity_id
_entity_poly.type
_entity_poly.pdbx_seq_one_letter_code
_entity_poly.pdbx_strand_id
1 'polypeptide(L)'
;MLRLLGTDDYEVGTRIKGITARAILTLALGAVGFLLLGFIIGWFAKSSGSSNPSQVSQSMRKEFWDELKAENIKHYLYNFSRVPHLAGTEENFLLAKQIQTQWKEYGLDQVELTHYDILLSYPNQSHPNYISIVDEKGQEARQTGQTVVHEKACWRPRRTMIFASWDAEEFGLMGSTEWAEENVKLLEHRAVAYINADSSVEGNYTLKIDCSPLLYQLVYSLTKEIPSPDEGFEGKSLYESWHQKYNWTDFKDAPRINKLGSGNDFEVFFQRLGIASGRARYTKSSKEHRYNGYPVYHSIYETSEIVDKFYDPLYKNHLVVAKVRGGLVFDLANEVIIPFNAQDYASELKNYADIVNNMGQKHKSQLDTYNVSFYALYSAIENFTKSATSFHSRLKDLDVKKHIIFAPSSHNKYVGESFPGIYDALFDIESKSDQRSAWDEVKRQISIATFTVQAAGQTLEDVL
;
A
#
# COMPACT_ATOMS: atom_id res chain seq x y z
N MET A 1 63.12 -55.25 -38.29
CA MET A 1 62.99 -55.58 -36.86
C MET A 1 61.61 -56.22 -36.70
N LEU A 2 61.57 -57.57 -36.69
CA LEU A 2 60.49 -58.54 -36.40
C LEU A 2 59.01 -58.22 -36.77
N ARG A 3 58.17 -59.08 -37.35
CA ARG A 3 58.21 -60.39 -38.07
C ARG A 3 56.76 -60.64 -38.54
N LEU A 4 56.60 -61.38 -39.64
CA LEU A 4 55.36 -61.74 -40.35
C LEU A 4 54.31 -62.54 -39.56
N LEU A 5 53.07 -62.52 -40.11
CA LEU A 5 52.01 -63.57 -40.25
C LEU A 5 50.65 -62.85 -40.15
N GLY A 6 49.58 -63.07 -40.94
CA GLY A 6 49.15 -64.06 -41.91
C GLY A 6 47.63 -63.83 -42.14
N THR A 7 47.11 -64.30 -43.27
CA THR A 7 45.74 -64.26 -43.84
C THR A 7 44.52 -64.19 -42.90
N ASP A 8 43.43 -63.53 -43.33
CA ASP A 8 42.11 -64.16 -43.57
C ASP A 8 40.98 -63.15 -43.93
N ASP A 9 40.09 -63.62 -44.81
CA ASP A 9 38.86 -62.99 -45.30
C ASP A 9 37.84 -62.67 -44.21
N TYR A 10 37.08 -61.58 -44.35
CA TYR A 10 35.79 -61.39 -43.65
C TYR A 10 34.74 -60.70 -44.52
N GLU A 11 33.72 -61.48 -44.92
CA GLU A 11 32.41 -61.03 -45.38
C GLU A 11 31.45 -60.73 -44.19
N VAL A 12 30.72 -59.62 -44.34
CA VAL A 12 29.34 -59.25 -43.95
C VAL A 12 28.62 -59.94 -42.78
N GLY A 13 28.02 -59.15 -41.88
CA GLY A 13 26.91 -59.63 -41.04
C GLY A 13 26.31 -58.64 -40.03
N THR A 14 25.30 -57.86 -40.44
CA THR A 14 24.37 -57.13 -39.57
C THR A 14 23.54 -58.10 -38.71
N ARG A 15 23.49 -57.91 -37.38
CA ARG A 15 22.49 -58.55 -36.50
C ARG A 15 21.96 -57.55 -35.46
N ILE A 16 20.78 -57.00 -35.74
CA ILE A 16 19.93 -56.29 -34.77
C ILE A 16 19.28 -57.37 -33.88
N LYS A 17 19.58 -57.38 -32.57
CA LYS A 17 18.88 -58.22 -31.59
C LYS A 17 17.59 -57.52 -31.16
N GLY A 18 16.45 -58.15 -31.43
CA GLY A 18 15.14 -57.67 -31.02
C GLY A 18 14.97 -57.61 -29.51
N ILE A 19 14.37 -56.52 -29.02
CA ILE A 19 13.95 -56.33 -27.64
C ILE A 19 12.84 -57.36 -27.37
N THR A 20 13.05 -58.24 -26.39
CA THR A 20 12.08 -59.29 -26.03
C THR A 20 10.82 -58.68 -25.42
N ALA A 21 9.65 -59.26 -25.69
CA ALA A 21 8.34 -58.78 -25.20
C ALA A 21 8.29 -58.61 -23.66
N ARG A 22 9.09 -59.39 -22.91
CA ARG A 22 9.25 -59.22 -21.46
C ARG A 22 9.90 -57.89 -21.08
N ALA A 23 10.89 -57.39 -21.83
CA ALA A 23 11.53 -56.11 -21.54
C ALA A 23 10.57 -54.93 -21.77
N ILE A 24 9.75 -55.00 -22.82
CA ILE A 24 8.71 -54.00 -23.11
C ILE A 24 7.65 -53.99 -22.01
N LEU A 25 7.18 -55.16 -21.56
CA LEU A 25 6.20 -55.27 -20.48
C LEU A 25 6.74 -54.73 -19.14
N THR A 26 8.02 -54.98 -18.85
CA THR A 26 8.66 -54.48 -17.62
C THR A 26 8.81 -52.95 -17.64
N LEU A 27 9.19 -52.37 -18.79
CA LEU A 27 9.24 -50.92 -18.97
C LEU A 27 7.86 -50.27 -18.89
N ALA A 28 6.84 -50.91 -19.47
CA ALA A 28 5.46 -50.43 -19.41
C ALA A 28 4.90 -50.45 -17.97
N LEU A 29 5.14 -51.53 -17.22
CA LEU A 29 4.73 -51.62 -15.81
C LEU A 29 5.48 -50.62 -14.92
N GLY A 30 6.78 -50.40 -15.18
CA GLY A 30 7.56 -49.35 -14.53
C GLY A 30 6.99 -47.95 -14.80
N ALA A 31 6.67 -47.63 -16.06
CA ALA A 31 6.08 -46.36 -16.44
C ALA A 31 4.71 -46.11 -15.80
N VAL A 32 3.85 -47.14 -15.73
CA VAL A 32 2.56 -47.06 -15.02
C VAL A 32 2.77 -46.86 -13.51
N GLY A 33 3.77 -47.53 -12.91
CA GLY A 33 4.15 -47.33 -11.52
C GLY A 33 4.60 -45.89 -11.23
N PHE A 34 5.43 -45.30 -12.09
CA PHE A 34 5.85 -43.90 -11.96
C PHE A 34 4.69 -42.90 -12.17
N LEU A 35 3.78 -43.19 -13.09
CA LEU A 35 2.57 -42.37 -13.28
C LEU A 35 1.64 -42.43 -12.08
N LEU A 36 1.44 -43.61 -11.48
CA LEU A 36 0.63 -43.77 -10.27
C LEU A 36 1.28 -43.12 -9.06
N LEU A 37 2.61 -43.24 -8.92
CA LEU A 37 3.36 -42.56 -7.86
C LEU A 37 3.29 -41.03 -8.03
N GLY A 38 3.44 -40.52 -9.25
CA GLY A 38 3.24 -39.11 -9.56
C GLY A 38 1.81 -38.63 -9.28
N PHE A 39 0.81 -39.47 -9.56
CA PHE A 39 -0.58 -39.19 -9.24
C PHE A 39 -0.84 -39.15 -7.73
N ILE A 40 -0.28 -40.08 -6.96
CA ILE A 40 -0.40 -40.12 -5.50
C ILE A 40 0.31 -38.92 -4.87
N ILE A 41 1.53 -38.60 -5.31
CA ILE A 41 2.27 -37.41 -4.86
C ILE A 41 1.49 -36.14 -5.21
N GLY A 42 0.95 -36.03 -6.43
CA GLY A 42 0.10 -34.90 -6.83
C GLY A 42 -1.21 -34.81 -6.05
N TRP A 43 -1.79 -35.95 -5.66
CA TRP A 43 -3.03 -36.01 -4.89
C TRP A 43 -2.81 -35.61 -3.41
N PHE A 44 -1.68 -35.99 -2.81
CA PHE A 44 -1.32 -35.59 -1.45
C PHE A 44 -0.67 -34.20 -1.37
N ALA A 45 -0.02 -33.71 -2.44
CA ALA A 45 0.49 -32.33 -2.54
C ALA A 45 -0.64 -31.31 -2.77
N LYS A 46 -1.83 -31.76 -3.20
CA LYS A 46 -3.04 -30.96 -3.21
C LYS A 46 -3.51 -30.77 -1.77
N SER A 47 -2.97 -29.75 -1.11
CA SER A 47 -3.53 -29.17 0.11
C SER A 47 -5.05 -29.08 -0.07
N SER A 48 -5.80 -29.85 0.72
CA SER A 48 -7.26 -29.86 0.77
C SER A 48 -7.81 -28.63 1.49
N GLY A 49 -7.25 -27.47 1.18
CA GLY A 49 -7.72 -26.16 1.60
C GLY A 49 -7.47 -25.19 0.46
N SER A 50 -8.46 -25.01 -0.41
CA SER A 50 -8.53 -23.76 -1.17
C SER A 50 -8.91 -22.66 -0.19
N SER A 51 -7.98 -22.23 0.66
CA SER A 51 -8.17 -21.02 1.44
C SER A 51 -8.39 -19.88 0.45
N ASN A 52 -9.48 -19.13 0.64
CA ASN A 52 -9.78 -18.02 -0.22
C ASN A 52 -8.63 -16.99 -0.06
N PRO A 53 -8.03 -16.44 -1.14
CA PRO A 53 -6.90 -15.51 -1.01
C PRO A 53 -7.15 -14.35 -0.04
N SER A 54 -8.42 -13.91 0.05
CA SER A 54 -8.87 -12.91 1.02
C SER A 54 -8.76 -13.36 2.48
N GLN A 55 -9.01 -14.63 2.80
CA GLN A 55 -8.88 -15.17 4.16
C GLN A 55 -7.42 -15.26 4.60
N VAL A 56 -6.51 -15.61 3.68
CA VAL A 56 -5.07 -15.65 3.95
C VAL A 56 -4.51 -14.25 4.17
N SER A 57 -4.93 -13.28 3.34
CA SER A 57 -4.58 -11.85 3.51
C SER A 57 -5.04 -11.33 4.88
N GLN A 58 -6.30 -11.63 5.26
CA GLN A 58 -6.86 -11.25 6.57
C GLN A 58 -6.10 -11.88 7.75
N SER A 59 -5.74 -13.16 7.67
CA SER A 59 -4.98 -13.80 8.76
C SER A 59 -3.58 -13.23 8.91
N MET A 60 -2.87 -12.99 7.80
CA MET A 60 -1.55 -12.36 7.81
C MET A 60 -1.60 -10.92 8.31
N ARG A 61 -2.62 -10.13 7.93
CA ARG A 61 -2.79 -8.77 8.46
C ARG A 61 -3.02 -8.77 9.97
N LYS A 62 -3.77 -9.75 10.48
CA LYS A 62 -3.98 -9.89 11.92
C LYS A 62 -2.67 -10.20 12.64
N GLU A 63 -1.88 -11.14 12.13
CA GLU A 63 -0.53 -11.42 12.67
C GLU A 63 0.34 -10.17 12.65
N PHE A 64 0.35 -9.43 11.53
CA PHE A 64 1.06 -8.15 11.41
C PHE A 64 0.60 -7.12 12.47
N TRP A 65 -0.70 -7.00 12.74
CA TRP A 65 -1.21 -6.12 13.79
C TRP A 65 -0.89 -6.59 15.20
N ASP A 66 -0.79 -7.90 15.42
CA ASP A 66 -0.45 -8.48 16.71
C ASP A 66 1.03 -8.26 17.06
N GLU A 67 1.89 -8.02 16.06
CA GLU A 67 3.29 -7.58 16.23
C GLU A 67 3.42 -6.11 16.69
N LEU A 68 2.40 -5.28 16.44
CA LEU A 68 2.43 -3.88 16.86
C LEU A 68 2.15 -3.80 18.37
N LYS A 69 3.13 -3.24 19.11
CA LYS A 69 3.13 -3.18 20.57
C LYS A 69 3.23 -1.74 21.06
N ALA A 70 2.40 -1.38 22.03
CA ALA A 70 2.37 -0.03 22.62
C ALA A 70 3.69 0.31 23.32
N GLU A 71 4.28 -0.67 24.01
CA GLU A 71 5.58 -0.60 24.67
C GLU A 71 6.72 -0.31 23.69
N ASN A 72 6.70 -0.90 22.51
CA ASN A 72 7.69 -0.63 21.46
C ASN A 72 7.53 0.79 20.93
N ILE A 73 6.29 1.24 20.70
CA ILE A 73 6.03 2.61 20.24
C ILE A 73 6.53 3.63 21.26
N LYS A 74 6.22 3.43 22.55
CA LYS A 74 6.73 4.26 23.65
C LYS A 74 8.26 4.31 23.64
N HIS A 75 8.90 3.15 23.51
CA HIS A 75 10.36 3.05 23.47
C HIS A 75 10.98 3.81 22.29
N TYR A 76 10.47 3.63 21.07
CA TYR A 76 10.96 4.35 19.89
C TYR A 76 10.71 5.85 19.98
N LEU A 77 9.52 6.26 20.41
CA LEU A 77 9.19 7.69 20.59
C LEU A 77 10.17 8.35 21.55
N TYR A 78 10.41 7.75 22.72
CA TYR A 78 11.37 8.26 23.69
C TYR A 78 12.79 8.32 23.09
N ASN A 79 13.25 7.22 22.48
CA ASN A 79 14.61 7.16 21.98
C ASN A 79 14.91 8.16 20.87
N PHE A 80 13.97 8.38 19.95
CA PHE A 80 14.15 9.32 18.84
C PHE A 80 13.97 10.78 19.28
N SER A 81 13.17 11.06 20.31
CA SER A 81 12.91 12.43 20.78
C SER A 81 13.80 12.92 21.93
N ARG A 82 14.55 12.04 22.61
CA ARG A 82 15.34 12.40 23.82
C ARG A 82 16.46 13.42 23.58
N VAL A 83 16.94 13.59 22.35
CA VAL A 83 17.96 14.57 21.98
C VAL A 83 17.41 15.45 20.87
N PRO A 84 17.46 16.80 20.99
CA PRO A 84 17.12 17.69 19.88
C PRO A 84 17.98 17.41 18.65
N HIS A 85 17.34 17.26 17.49
CA HIS A 85 17.96 16.86 16.24
C HIS A 85 17.42 17.73 15.09
N LEU A 86 17.85 18.99 15.05
CA LEU A 86 17.42 19.90 14.00
C LEU A 86 18.03 19.47 12.66
N ALA A 87 17.28 19.61 11.56
CA ALA A 87 17.77 19.28 10.23
C ALA A 87 19.14 19.91 9.94
N GLY A 88 20.03 19.16 9.29
CA GLY A 88 21.41 19.59 9.00
C GLY A 88 22.40 19.64 10.17
N THR A 89 22.01 19.26 11.40
CA THR A 89 22.97 19.13 12.53
C THR A 89 23.63 17.76 12.61
N GLU A 90 24.73 17.65 13.36
CA GLU A 90 25.42 16.38 13.60
C GLU A 90 24.51 15.39 14.35
N GLU A 91 23.74 15.86 15.33
CA GLU A 91 22.79 15.03 16.08
C GLU A 91 21.74 14.40 15.16
N ASN A 92 21.22 15.16 14.18
CA ASN A 92 20.24 14.63 13.23
C ASN A 92 20.86 13.59 12.29
N PHE A 93 22.10 13.81 11.85
CA PHE A 93 22.83 12.81 11.07
C PHE A 93 23.09 11.52 11.86
N LEU A 94 23.39 11.62 13.16
CA LEU A 94 23.54 10.45 14.04
C LEU A 94 22.21 9.70 14.21
N LEU A 95 21.08 10.41 14.34
CA LEU A 95 19.75 9.80 14.36
C LEU A 95 19.45 9.05 13.04
N ALA A 96 19.73 9.68 11.88
CA ALA A 96 19.54 9.05 10.58
C ALA A 96 20.39 7.76 10.43
N LYS A 97 21.65 7.77 10.91
CA LYS A 97 22.49 6.56 10.97
C LYS A 97 21.95 5.48 11.91
N GLN A 98 21.40 5.88 13.06
CA GLN A 98 20.76 4.96 13.98
C GLN A 98 19.56 4.27 13.31
N ILE A 99 18.68 5.04 12.66
CA ILE A 99 17.52 4.51 11.93
C ILE A 99 17.97 3.57 10.79
N GLN A 100 18.96 3.99 10.00
CA GLN A 100 19.53 3.14 8.94
C GLN A 100 20.02 1.79 9.49
N THR A 101 20.75 1.82 10.61
CA THR A 101 21.28 0.59 11.23
C THR A 101 20.14 -0.31 11.68
N GLN A 102 19.14 0.24 12.37
CA GLN A 102 17.96 -0.50 12.82
C GLN A 102 17.18 -1.11 11.65
N TRP A 103 16.99 -0.38 10.55
CA TRP A 103 16.31 -0.90 9.36
C TRP A 103 17.07 -2.06 8.71
N LYS A 104 18.41 -2.00 8.68
CA LYS A 104 19.23 -3.14 8.23
C LYS A 104 19.08 -4.35 9.14
N GLU A 105 19.07 -4.12 10.46
CA GLU A 105 18.85 -5.18 11.46
C GLU A 105 17.45 -5.80 11.38
N TYR A 106 16.43 -5.01 11.01
CA TYR A 106 15.08 -5.52 10.75
C TYR A 106 14.96 -6.32 9.44
N GLY A 107 16.02 -6.37 8.63
CA GLY A 107 16.08 -7.17 7.42
C GLY A 107 15.46 -6.51 6.19
N LEU A 108 15.42 -5.18 6.12
CA LEU A 108 15.04 -4.48 4.88
C LEU A 108 16.06 -4.80 3.78
N ASP A 109 15.59 -5.08 2.57
CA ASP A 109 16.44 -5.55 1.45
C ASP A 109 17.50 -4.53 1.03
N GLN A 110 17.14 -3.25 1.10
CA GLN A 110 17.98 -2.12 0.74
C GLN A 110 17.69 -0.97 1.69
N VAL A 111 18.76 -0.39 2.25
CA VAL A 111 18.67 0.73 3.19
C VAL A 111 19.75 1.73 2.86
N GLU A 112 19.33 2.90 2.39
CA GLU A 112 20.20 3.98 1.91
C GLU A 112 19.99 5.25 2.71
N LEU A 113 21.01 6.11 2.71
CA LEU A 113 20.93 7.46 3.27
C LEU A 113 21.25 8.42 2.13
N THR A 114 20.23 9.12 1.65
CA THR A 114 20.36 10.07 0.55
C THR A 114 20.70 11.44 1.10
N HIS A 115 21.69 12.09 0.49
CA HIS A 115 22.21 13.38 0.95
C HIS A 115 21.85 14.47 -0.06
N TYR A 116 21.34 15.58 0.43
CA TYR A 116 21.04 16.78 -0.35
C TYR A 116 21.72 17.99 0.30
N ASP A 117 22.37 18.82 -0.51
CA ASP A 117 22.97 20.06 -0.06
C ASP A 117 21.95 21.20 -0.16
N ILE A 118 21.35 21.56 0.98
CA ILE A 118 20.26 22.55 1.05
C ILE A 118 20.63 23.70 2.00
N LEU A 119 20.22 24.92 1.66
CA LEU A 119 20.45 26.10 2.50
C LEU A 119 19.34 26.24 3.56
N LEU A 120 19.69 25.96 4.82
CA LEU A 120 18.77 26.05 5.97
C LEU A 120 18.99 27.35 6.76
N SER A 121 17.91 27.91 7.30
CA SER A 121 17.94 29.14 8.11
C SER A 121 17.94 28.82 9.61
N TYR A 122 19.07 28.94 10.29
CA TYR A 122 19.17 28.70 11.73
C TYR A 122 18.95 29.97 12.58
N PRO A 123 18.44 29.85 13.82
CA PRO A 123 18.43 30.94 14.77
C PRO A 123 19.85 31.48 15.01
N ASN A 124 19.98 32.80 15.20
CA ASN A 124 21.25 33.41 15.53
C ASN A 124 21.75 32.92 16.89
N GLN A 125 22.79 32.08 16.91
CA GLN A 125 23.35 31.51 18.14
C GLN A 125 23.88 32.57 19.11
N SER A 126 24.23 33.77 18.62
CA SER A 126 24.70 34.88 19.46
C SER A 126 23.56 35.69 20.09
N HIS A 127 22.33 35.59 19.55
CA HIS A 127 21.15 36.32 20.03
C HIS A 127 19.88 35.44 19.92
N PRO A 128 19.75 34.38 20.74
CA PRO A 128 18.59 33.51 20.68
C PRO A 128 17.33 34.22 21.18
N ASN A 129 16.20 34.00 20.51
CA ASN A 129 14.89 34.37 21.03
C ASN A 129 14.50 33.37 22.12
N TYR A 130 14.09 33.85 23.30
CA TYR A 130 13.69 33.00 24.42
C TYR A 130 12.33 33.41 24.99
N ILE A 131 11.51 32.40 25.33
CA ILE A 131 10.27 32.52 26.11
C ILE A 131 10.37 31.44 27.20
N SER A 132 10.06 31.78 28.45
CA SER A 132 9.88 30.80 29.53
C SER A 132 8.65 31.03 30.38
N ILE A 133 8.21 29.92 30.95
CA ILE A 133 7.31 29.85 32.08
C ILE A 133 8.07 29.09 33.19
N VAL A 134 8.06 29.63 34.42
CA VAL A 134 8.87 29.14 35.56
C VAL A 134 7.94 28.56 36.64
N ASP A 135 8.26 27.36 37.14
CA ASP A 135 7.69 26.79 38.36
C ASP A 135 8.79 26.52 39.44
N GLU A 136 8.39 26.31 40.70
CA GLU A 136 9.25 26.48 41.87
C GLU A 136 10.27 25.37 42.19
N LYS A 137 10.32 24.22 41.49
CA LYS A 137 11.07 23.04 42.03
C LYS A 137 11.88 22.23 41.01
N GLY A 138 12.34 22.87 39.93
CA GLY A 138 13.03 22.24 38.80
C GLY A 138 14.06 21.15 39.10
N GLN A 139 13.68 19.89 38.92
CA GLN A 139 14.58 18.74 38.73
C GLN A 139 13.95 17.66 37.84
N GLU A 140 14.77 17.07 36.96
CA GLU A 140 14.47 15.87 36.15
C GLU A 140 15.62 14.84 36.21
N ALA A 141 15.31 13.57 35.95
CA ALA A 141 16.21 12.40 36.05
C ALA A 141 16.16 11.50 34.80
N ARG A 142 17.27 10.80 34.49
CA ARG A 142 17.49 9.90 33.33
C ARG A 142 17.62 8.42 33.72
N GLN A 143 17.22 7.51 32.82
CA GLN A 143 17.66 6.10 32.81
C GLN A 143 17.61 5.48 31.39
N THR A 144 18.46 4.49 31.10
CA THR A 144 18.66 3.82 29.79
C THR A 144 18.32 2.32 29.86
N GLY A 145 17.89 1.72 28.74
CA GLY A 145 17.64 0.28 28.61
C GLY A 145 17.81 -0.23 27.16
N GLN A 146 18.37 -1.43 27.04
CA GLN A 146 18.74 -2.18 25.81
C GLN A 146 17.59 -3.06 25.27
N THR A 147 17.67 -3.41 23.97
CA THR A 147 16.69 -4.21 23.22
C THR A 147 17.26 -5.56 22.77
N VAL A 148 16.40 -6.58 22.69
CA VAL A 148 16.70 -7.95 22.23
C VAL A 148 15.97 -8.20 20.90
N VAL A 149 16.64 -8.83 19.93
CA VAL A 149 16.10 -9.18 18.60
C VAL A 149 15.58 -10.63 18.60
N HIS A 150 14.40 -10.85 18.03
CA HIS A 150 13.85 -12.18 17.73
C HIS A 150 13.73 -12.36 16.21
N GLU A 151 14.25 -13.46 15.68
CA GLU A 151 14.05 -13.88 14.29
C GLU A 151 12.57 -14.23 14.01
N LYS A 152 11.99 -13.71 12.93
CA LYS A 152 10.60 -13.99 12.51
C LYS A 152 10.47 -14.38 11.04
N ALA A 153 9.39 -15.12 10.78
CA ALA A 153 9.05 -15.86 9.56
C ALA A 153 9.16 -15.04 8.26
N CYS A 154 9.59 -15.72 7.19
CA CYS A 154 9.78 -15.16 5.84
C CYS A 154 8.45 -14.89 5.12
N TRP A 155 7.82 -13.74 5.41
CA TRP A 155 6.77 -13.16 4.58
C TRP A 155 7.33 -12.03 3.72
N ARG A 156 6.89 -11.94 2.46
CA ARG A 156 7.26 -10.84 1.54
C ARG A 156 6.00 -10.28 0.86
N PRO A 157 5.88 -8.94 0.75
CA PRO A 157 4.71 -8.32 0.15
C PRO A 157 4.65 -8.55 -1.37
N ARG A 158 3.45 -8.48 -1.95
CA ARG A 158 3.26 -8.57 -3.41
C ARG A 158 3.90 -7.40 -4.17
N ARG A 159 3.88 -6.21 -3.58
CA ARG A 159 4.47 -4.98 -4.12
C ARG A 159 5.57 -4.50 -3.18
N THR A 160 6.55 -3.78 -3.72
CA THR A 160 7.62 -3.16 -2.94
C THR A 160 7.04 -2.14 -1.96
N MET A 161 7.50 -2.20 -0.71
CA MET A 161 7.24 -1.18 0.31
C MET A 161 8.50 -0.33 0.46
N ILE A 162 8.36 0.99 0.40
CA ILE A 162 9.45 1.95 0.66
C ILE A 162 9.11 2.65 1.97
N PHE A 163 10.00 2.53 2.95
CA PHE A 163 9.94 3.28 4.21
C PHE A 163 10.92 4.44 4.10
N ALA A 164 10.47 5.65 4.41
CA ALA A 164 11.28 6.86 4.33
C ALA A 164 11.18 7.65 5.63
N SER A 165 12.34 8.10 6.11
CA SER A 165 12.48 9.00 7.26
C SER A 165 13.00 10.31 6.71
N TRP A 166 12.09 11.26 6.46
CA TRP A 166 12.42 12.52 5.82
C TRP A 166 13.13 13.47 6.80
N ASP A 167 14.05 14.26 6.26
CA ASP A 167 14.71 15.34 6.98
C ASP A 167 14.23 16.71 6.45
N ALA A 168 14.44 17.77 7.22
CA ALA A 168 14.13 19.15 6.84
C ALA A 168 12.66 19.40 6.44
N GLU A 169 11.72 18.63 6.99
CA GLU A 169 10.27 18.85 6.83
C GLU A 169 9.88 20.24 7.38
N GLU A 170 10.36 20.56 8.58
CA GLU A 170 10.10 21.83 9.27
C GLU A 170 10.66 23.07 8.56
N PHE A 171 11.56 22.86 7.59
CA PHE A 171 12.14 23.90 6.75
C PHE A 171 11.40 24.06 5.41
N GLY A 172 10.26 23.40 5.24
CA GLY A 172 9.44 23.48 4.04
C GLY A 172 9.48 22.22 3.19
N LEU A 173 9.38 21.05 3.84
CA LEU A 173 9.23 19.74 3.19
C LEU A 173 10.43 19.37 2.31
N MET A 174 11.62 19.84 2.66
CA MET A 174 12.76 19.80 1.76
C MET A 174 13.20 18.37 1.45
N GLY A 175 13.43 17.52 2.45
CA GLY A 175 13.95 16.17 2.21
C GLY A 175 13.00 15.28 1.39
N SER A 176 11.69 15.35 1.64
CA SER A 176 10.70 14.61 0.84
C SER A 176 10.54 15.17 -0.56
N THR A 177 10.59 16.51 -0.71
CA THR A 177 10.46 17.18 -2.00
C THR A 177 11.65 16.88 -2.91
N GLU A 178 12.88 17.07 -2.44
CA GLU A 178 14.10 16.81 -3.23
C GLU A 178 14.16 15.34 -3.67
N TRP A 179 13.83 14.41 -2.77
CA TRP A 179 13.80 12.99 -3.13
C TRP A 179 12.72 12.65 -4.16
N ALA A 180 11.54 13.26 -4.05
CA ALA A 180 10.49 13.07 -5.04
C ALA A 180 10.82 13.72 -6.39
N GLU A 181 11.57 14.83 -6.41
CA GLU A 181 12.08 15.45 -7.64
C GLU A 181 13.12 14.57 -8.33
N GLU A 182 14.09 14.04 -7.59
CA GLU A 182 15.10 13.12 -8.12
C GLU A 182 14.46 11.85 -8.69
N ASN A 183 13.43 11.33 -8.00
CA ASN A 183 12.79 10.05 -8.34
C ASN A 183 11.50 10.19 -9.16
N VAL A 184 11.20 11.38 -9.71
CA VAL A 184 9.91 11.70 -10.34
C VAL A 184 9.48 10.67 -11.39
N LYS A 185 10.40 10.22 -12.25
CA LYS A 185 10.10 9.26 -13.32
C LYS A 185 9.71 7.89 -12.78
N LEU A 186 10.38 7.44 -11.72
CA LEU A 186 10.03 6.17 -11.07
C LEU A 186 8.69 6.30 -10.35
N LEU A 187 8.46 7.41 -9.65
CA LEU A 187 7.27 7.63 -8.85
C LEU A 187 6.01 7.76 -9.70
N GLU A 188 6.04 8.54 -10.78
CA GLU A 188 4.90 8.72 -11.70
C GLU A 188 4.43 7.39 -12.33
N HIS A 189 5.34 6.44 -12.54
CA HIS A 189 5.03 5.16 -13.19
C HIS A 189 4.82 3.99 -12.24
N ARG A 190 5.35 4.03 -11.00
CA ARG A 190 5.40 2.86 -10.11
C ARG A 190 4.75 3.08 -8.74
N ALA A 191 4.61 4.31 -8.28
CA ALA A 191 4.07 4.57 -6.94
C ALA A 191 2.56 4.33 -6.91
N VAL A 192 2.13 3.34 -6.11
CA VAL A 192 0.70 3.05 -5.91
C VAL A 192 0.05 4.09 -5.00
N ALA A 193 0.67 4.35 -3.85
CA ALA A 193 0.15 5.25 -2.84
C ALA A 193 1.25 5.73 -1.88
N TYR A 194 1.02 6.85 -1.22
CA TYR A 194 1.87 7.39 -0.16
C TYR A 194 1.08 7.52 1.16
N ILE A 195 1.52 6.82 2.22
CA ILE A 195 0.89 6.88 3.54
C ILE A 195 1.81 7.66 4.49
N ASN A 196 1.38 8.87 4.83
CA ASN A 196 2.16 9.78 5.65
C ASN A 196 2.13 9.39 7.13
N ALA A 197 3.27 9.49 7.80
CA ALA A 197 3.47 9.01 9.17
C ALA A 197 4.01 10.06 10.16
N ASP A 198 3.71 11.35 9.96
CA ASP A 198 3.92 12.42 10.95
C ASP A 198 3.06 12.22 12.24
N SER A 199 2.90 13.23 13.09
CA SER A 199 2.14 13.31 14.34
C SER A 199 0.97 12.31 14.41
N SER A 200 1.12 11.31 15.29
CA SER A 200 0.13 10.25 15.48
C SER A 200 -1.00 10.66 16.41
N VAL A 201 -0.73 11.51 17.41
CA VAL A 201 -1.70 11.93 18.43
C VAL A 201 -1.57 13.44 18.65
N GLU A 202 -2.56 14.19 18.17
CA GLU A 202 -2.74 15.64 18.40
C GLU A 202 -3.81 15.92 19.47
N GLY A 203 -4.42 14.87 20.00
CA GLY A 203 -5.45 14.88 21.03
C GLY A 203 -6.04 13.49 21.21
N ASN A 204 -6.88 13.27 22.21
CA ASN A 204 -7.33 11.94 22.65
C ASN A 204 -8.84 11.69 22.40
N TYR A 205 -9.50 12.48 21.56
CA TYR A 205 -10.96 12.41 21.40
C TYR A 205 -11.41 11.34 20.41
N THR A 206 -10.88 11.36 19.19
CA THR A 206 -11.28 10.42 18.12
C THR A 206 -10.25 10.39 16.98
N LEU A 207 -10.39 9.41 16.08
CA LEU A 207 -9.61 9.29 14.86
C LEU A 207 -9.92 10.43 13.87
N LYS A 208 -8.89 10.90 13.18
CA LYS A 208 -8.98 11.82 12.04
C LYS A 208 -8.17 11.26 10.88
N ILE A 209 -8.85 11.13 9.74
CA ILE A 209 -8.25 10.68 8.49
C ILE A 209 -8.37 11.80 7.46
N ASP A 210 -7.28 12.04 6.75
CA ASP A 210 -7.25 12.90 5.57
C ASP A 210 -6.65 12.07 4.43
N CYS A 211 -7.39 11.82 3.35
CA CYS A 211 -6.88 11.00 2.23
C CYS A 211 -7.61 11.25 0.91
N SER A 212 -7.03 10.76 -0.18
CA SER A 212 -7.68 10.70 -1.49
C SER A 212 -8.98 9.89 -1.44
N PRO A 213 -10.05 10.29 -2.16
CA PRO A 213 -11.28 9.51 -2.25
C PRO A 213 -11.09 8.05 -2.67
N LEU A 214 -10.01 7.74 -3.41
CA LEU A 214 -9.65 6.37 -3.77
C LEU A 214 -9.50 5.45 -2.56
N LEU A 215 -9.08 5.98 -1.41
CA LEU A 215 -8.74 5.21 -0.20
C LEU A 215 -9.91 5.09 0.79
N TYR A 216 -11.08 5.69 0.52
CA TYR A 216 -12.18 5.76 1.48
C TYR A 216 -12.69 4.38 1.91
N GLN A 217 -13.04 3.50 0.96
CA GLN A 217 -13.50 2.15 1.30
C GLN A 217 -12.47 1.35 2.09
N LEU A 218 -11.18 1.45 1.72
CA LEU A 218 -10.11 0.76 2.43
C LEU A 218 -10.00 1.23 3.88
N VAL A 219 -10.01 2.54 4.11
CA VAL A 219 -10.01 3.11 5.46
C VAL A 219 -11.23 2.62 6.24
N TYR A 220 -12.43 2.66 5.66
CA TYR A 220 -13.65 2.22 6.32
C TYR A 220 -13.65 0.72 6.62
N SER A 221 -13.11 -0.13 5.73
CA SER A 221 -13.03 -1.58 5.99
C SER A 221 -12.03 -1.88 7.10
N LEU A 222 -10.84 -1.29 7.04
CA LEU A 222 -9.80 -1.49 8.06
C LEU A 222 -10.26 -1.05 9.45
N THR A 223 -10.88 0.13 9.56
CA THR A 223 -11.33 0.66 10.86
C THR A 223 -12.48 -0.13 11.48
N LYS A 224 -13.22 -0.94 10.70
CA LYS A 224 -14.22 -1.88 11.23
C LYS A 224 -13.61 -3.11 11.89
N GLU A 225 -12.38 -3.47 11.53
CA GLU A 225 -11.65 -4.63 12.08
C GLU A 225 -10.79 -4.28 13.30
N ILE A 226 -10.48 -2.99 13.50
CA ILE A 226 -9.65 -2.51 14.60
C ILE A 226 -10.53 -2.20 15.81
N PRO A 227 -10.26 -2.73 17.01
CA PRO A 227 -10.97 -2.35 18.24
C PRO A 227 -10.76 -0.87 18.58
N SER A 228 -11.82 -0.21 19.03
CA SER A 228 -11.74 1.18 19.49
C SER A 228 -10.94 1.29 20.80
N PRO A 229 -10.01 2.27 20.93
CA PRO A 229 -9.34 2.58 22.19
C PRO A 229 -10.14 3.57 23.06
N ASP A 230 -11.24 4.11 22.50
CA ASP A 230 -12.02 5.17 23.11
C ASP A 230 -12.83 4.68 24.32
N GLU A 231 -12.84 5.48 25.38
CA GLU A 231 -13.63 5.21 26.58
C GLU A 231 -15.13 5.18 26.25
N GLY A 232 -15.84 4.16 26.76
CA GLY A 232 -17.27 3.95 26.48
C GLY A 232 -17.56 3.23 25.15
N PHE A 233 -16.51 2.76 24.46
CA PHE A 233 -16.58 1.99 23.22
C PHE A 233 -15.93 0.61 23.37
N GLU A 234 -15.96 0.04 24.58
CA GLU A 234 -15.42 -1.29 24.85
C GLU A 234 -16.17 -2.35 24.03
N GLY A 235 -15.42 -3.19 23.29
CA GLY A 235 -15.98 -4.19 22.39
C GLY A 235 -16.54 -3.63 21.07
N LYS A 236 -16.37 -2.32 20.81
CA LYS A 236 -16.75 -1.67 19.55
C LYS A 236 -15.55 -1.53 18.61
N SER A 237 -15.85 -1.45 17.32
CA SER A 237 -14.86 -1.12 16.30
C SER A 237 -14.48 0.36 16.36
N LEU A 238 -13.28 0.67 15.89
CA LEU A 238 -12.80 2.05 15.71
C LEU A 238 -13.70 2.82 14.73
N TYR A 239 -14.27 2.15 13.73
CA TYR A 239 -15.27 2.74 12.85
C TYR A 239 -16.50 3.21 13.61
N GLU A 240 -17.02 2.44 14.57
CA GLU A 240 -18.21 2.82 15.35
C GLU A 240 -17.93 4.04 16.24
N SER A 241 -16.79 4.09 16.94
CA SER A 241 -16.43 5.25 17.76
C SER A 241 -16.15 6.49 16.93
N TRP A 242 -15.44 6.33 15.81
CA TRP A 242 -15.17 7.40 14.86
C TRP A 242 -16.44 7.92 14.20
N HIS A 243 -17.36 7.05 13.77
CA HIS A 243 -18.66 7.42 13.20
C HIS A 243 -19.47 8.25 14.19
N GLN A 244 -19.57 7.82 15.45
CA GLN A 244 -20.35 8.55 16.45
C GLN A 244 -19.74 9.92 16.79
N LYS A 245 -18.41 10.02 16.83
CA LYS A 245 -17.71 11.24 17.27
C LYS A 245 -17.40 12.23 16.15
N TYR A 246 -17.23 11.74 14.92
CA TYR A 246 -16.80 12.56 13.78
C TYR A 246 -17.39 12.05 12.45
N ASN A 247 -18.70 12.26 12.24
CA ASN A 247 -19.41 11.93 11.01
C ASN A 247 -19.54 13.12 10.03
N TRP A 248 -19.94 12.80 8.80
CA TRP A 248 -20.52 13.79 7.90
C TRP A 248 -21.89 14.23 8.41
N THR A 249 -22.20 15.52 8.26
CA THR A 249 -23.49 16.08 8.69
C THR A 249 -24.57 15.95 7.62
N ASP A 250 -24.20 16.14 6.34
CA ASP A 250 -25.20 16.35 5.27
C ASP A 250 -24.93 15.55 3.99
N PHE A 251 -23.83 14.79 3.93
CA PHE A 251 -23.36 14.17 2.68
C PHE A 251 -23.58 12.65 2.60
N LYS A 252 -23.14 11.91 3.63
CA LYS A 252 -23.26 10.43 3.68
C LYS A 252 -23.27 9.94 5.12
N ASP A 253 -23.92 8.81 5.38
CA ASP A 253 -23.89 8.16 6.70
C ASP A 253 -22.58 7.36 6.89
N ALA A 254 -21.48 8.08 7.13
CA ALA A 254 -20.16 7.51 7.36
C ALA A 254 -19.28 8.45 8.18
N PRO A 255 -18.18 7.97 8.79
CA PRO A 255 -17.19 8.83 9.40
C PRO A 255 -16.61 9.83 8.38
N ARG A 256 -16.32 11.03 8.85
CA ARG A 256 -15.79 12.11 8.03
C ARG A 256 -14.31 11.90 7.74
N ILE A 257 -14.00 11.80 6.45
CA ILE A 257 -12.63 11.85 5.93
C ILE A 257 -12.42 13.24 5.33
N ASN A 258 -11.33 13.92 5.68
CA ASN A 258 -11.06 15.25 5.10
C ASN A 258 -10.19 15.16 3.85
N LYS A 259 -10.18 16.27 3.11
CA LYS A 259 -9.30 16.46 1.96
C LYS A 259 -7.86 16.67 2.44
N LEU A 260 -6.91 16.14 1.67
CA LEU A 260 -5.51 16.51 1.80
C LEU A 260 -5.30 17.92 1.26
N GLY A 261 -4.53 18.71 2.01
CA GLY A 261 -4.10 20.05 1.63
C GLY A 261 -2.59 20.08 1.41
N SER A 262 -1.92 20.82 2.29
CA SER A 262 -0.47 21.05 2.35
C SER A 262 -0.01 20.88 3.81
N GLY A 263 1.28 21.06 4.10
CA GLY A 263 1.82 21.10 5.46
C GLY A 263 2.28 19.74 5.98
N ASN A 264 2.75 18.88 5.08
CA ASN A 264 3.45 17.64 5.41
C ASN A 264 4.08 17.02 4.16
N ASP A 265 4.93 16.02 4.35
CA ASP A 265 5.67 15.36 3.28
C ASP A 265 4.78 14.72 2.18
N PHE A 266 3.49 14.44 2.44
CA PHE A 266 2.57 13.98 1.40
C PHE A 266 2.33 15.00 0.27
N GLU A 267 2.68 16.27 0.47
CA GLU A 267 2.36 17.35 -0.46
C GLU A 267 2.94 17.11 -1.86
N VAL A 268 4.23 16.78 -1.95
CA VAL A 268 4.88 16.51 -3.25
C VAL A 268 4.28 15.28 -3.93
N PHE A 269 4.01 14.22 -3.18
CA PHE A 269 3.42 12.99 -3.73
C PHE A 269 1.99 13.22 -4.22
N PHE A 270 1.16 13.94 -3.46
CA PHE A 270 -0.24 14.13 -3.81
C PHE A 270 -0.47 15.27 -4.80
N GLN A 271 0.03 16.47 -4.50
CA GLN A 271 -0.28 17.68 -5.26
C GLN A 271 0.54 17.80 -6.55
N ARG A 272 1.81 17.38 -6.52
CA ARG A 272 2.71 17.48 -7.68
C ARG A 272 2.71 16.22 -8.54
N LEU A 273 2.80 15.05 -7.91
CA LEU A 273 2.93 13.77 -8.63
C LEU A 273 1.60 13.03 -8.85
N GLY A 274 0.51 13.47 -8.23
CA GLY A 274 -0.82 12.84 -8.40
C GLY A 274 -0.94 11.44 -7.78
N ILE A 275 -0.07 11.10 -6.83
CA ILE A 275 -0.06 9.80 -6.16
C ILE A 275 -1.12 9.78 -5.05
N ALA A 276 -1.97 8.74 -5.05
CA ALA A 276 -3.01 8.58 -4.04
C ALA A 276 -2.40 8.56 -2.64
N SER A 277 -2.75 9.54 -1.81
CA SER A 277 -2.10 9.74 -0.52
C SER A 277 -3.09 9.71 0.64
N GLY A 278 -2.60 9.45 1.85
CA GLY A 278 -3.40 9.51 3.08
C GLY A 278 -2.58 9.67 4.35
N ARG A 279 -3.20 10.24 5.39
CA ARG A 279 -2.66 10.31 6.76
C ARG A 279 -3.73 9.93 7.77
N ALA A 280 -3.30 9.34 8.88
CA ALA A 280 -4.17 8.95 9.99
C ALA A 280 -3.58 9.43 11.31
N ARG A 281 -4.41 10.02 12.19
CA ARG A 281 -4.00 10.48 13.52
C ARG A 281 -5.18 10.51 14.48
N TYR A 282 -4.89 10.56 15.77
CA TYR A 282 -5.86 10.90 16.80
C TYR A 282 -5.90 12.42 17.02
N THR A 283 -7.09 12.99 17.21
CA THR A 283 -7.30 14.45 17.32
C THR A 283 -8.18 14.80 18.51
N LYS A 284 -8.20 16.08 18.85
CA LYS A 284 -9.15 16.71 19.80
C LYS A 284 -10.56 16.88 19.23
N SER A 285 -11.54 17.06 20.12
CA SER A 285 -12.90 17.49 19.76
C SER A 285 -12.89 18.92 19.24
N SER A 286 -13.28 19.13 17.98
CA SER A 286 -13.41 20.48 17.40
C SER A 286 -14.58 21.27 17.97
N LYS A 287 -15.52 20.60 18.65
CA LYS A 287 -16.68 21.25 19.30
C LYS A 287 -16.28 21.85 20.65
N GLU A 288 -15.48 21.12 21.42
CA GLU A 288 -15.03 21.52 22.77
C GLU A 288 -13.78 22.40 22.73
N HIS A 289 -12.86 22.14 21.79
CA HIS A 289 -11.58 22.80 21.71
C HIS A 289 -11.40 23.55 20.39
N ARG A 290 -11.50 24.88 20.44
CA ARG A 290 -11.44 25.77 19.26
C ARG A 290 -10.03 26.24 18.86
N TYR A 291 -8.99 25.93 19.64
CA TYR A 291 -7.61 26.27 19.27
C TYR A 291 -7.14 25.48 18.05
N ASN A 292 -6.17 26.03 17.29
CA ASN A 292 -5.54 25.34 16.17
C ASN A 292 -4.41 24.44 16.68
N GLY A 293 -4.14 23.34 15.97
CA GLY A 293 -3.13 22.36 16.37
C GLY A 293 -3.35 21.85 17.80
N TYR A 294 -2.26 21.81 18.55
CA TYR A 294 -2.24 21.49 19.98
C TYR A 294 -1.35 22.49 20.76
N PRO A 295 -1.57 22.69 22.07
CA PRO A 295 -1.04 23.87 22.78
C PRO A 295 0.48 24.02 22.80
N VAL A 296 1.23 22.92 22.77
CA VAL A 296 2.70 22.94 22.79
C VAL A 296 3.34 22.91 21.41
N TYR A 297 2.54 23.03 20.34
CA TYR A 297 2.98 22.94 18.95
C TYR A 297 4.22 23.82 18.66
N HIS A 298 5.28 23.22 18.11
CA HIS A 298 6.56 23.85 17.76
C HIS A 298 7.26 24.56 18.94
N SER A 299 7.15 23.99 20.14
CA SER A 299 7.82 24.51 21.34
C SER A 299 8.74 23.48 21.97
N ILE A 300 9.65 23.95 22.83
CA ILE A 300 10.52 23.11 23.65
C ILE A 300 9.76 22.19 24.63
N TYR A 301 8.45 22.39 24.77
CA TYR A 301 7.58 21.60 25.65
C TYR A 301 6.98 20.37 24.95
N GLU A 302 7.21 20.19 23.64
CA GLU A 302 6.96 18.93 22.94
C GLU A 302 7.97 17.87 23.35
N THR A 303 7.66 17.21 24.46
CA THR A 303 8.54 16.25 25.11
C THR A 303 7.85 14.90 25.22
N SER A 304 8.62 13.82 25.32
CA SER A 304 8.05 12.48 25.53
C SER A 304 7.17 12.39 26.79
N GLU A 305 7.48 13.21 27.78
CA GLU A 305 6.83 13.34 29.08
C GLU A 305 5.42 13.91 28.94
N ILE A 306 5.18 14.86 28.01
CA ILE A 306 3.83 15.39 27.79
C ILE A 306 2.93 14.33 27.17
N VAL A 307 3.50 13.48 26.29
CA VAL A 307 2.77 12.38 25.66
C VAL A 307 2.39 11.33 26.71
N ASP A 308 3.35 10.93 27.54
CA ASP A 308 3.16 9.91 28.57
C ASP A 308 2.22 10.33 29.70
N LYS A 309 2.15 11.63 30.02
CA LYS A 309 1.32 12.13 31.12
C LYS A 309 -0.06 12.61 30.69
N PHE A 310 -0.18 13.22 29.51
CA PHE A 310 -1.39 13.97 29.16
C PHE A 310 -2.09 13.49 27.89
N TYR A 311 -1.36 13.02 26.87
CA TYR A 311 -1.97 12.66 25.59
C TYR A 311 -2.38 11.19 25.51
N ASP A 312 -1.46 10.29 25.83
CA ASP A 312 -1.69 8.85 25.66
C ASP A 312 -0.83 8.00 26.62
N PRO A 313 -1.11 8.02 27.95
CA PRO A 313 -0.30 7.31 28.95
C PRO A 313 -0.17 5.80 28.73
N LEU A 314 -1.17 5.20 28.08
CA LEU A 314 -1.19 3.76 27.76
C LEU A 314 -0.75 3.46 26.32
N TYR A 315 -0.40 4.49 25.55
CA TYR A 315 -0.04 4.39 24.13
C TYR A 315 -1.11 3.66 23.28
N LYS A 316 -2.38 3.70 23.73
CA LYS A 316 -3.50 3.01 23.08
C LYS A 316 -3.91 3.70 21.79
N ASN A 317 -3.86 5.04 21.78
CA ASN A 317 -4.20 5.83 20.60
C ASN A 317 -3.08 5.72 19.56
N HIS A 318 -1.82 5.78 20.00
CA HIS A 318 -0.66 5.52 19.14
C HIS A 318 -0.71 4.12 18.52
N LEU A 319 -1.00 3.09 19.31
CA LEU A 319 -1.11 1.72 18.81
C LEU A 319 -2.22 1.57 17.77
N VAL A 320 -3.38 2.20 18.00
CA VAL A 320 -4.48 2.16 17.05
C VAL A 320 -4.14 2.91 15.75
N VAL A 321 -3.47 4.07 15.83
CA VAL A 321 -2.99 4.78 14.64
C VAL A 321 -1.95 3.96 13.89
N ALA A 322 -1.04 3.28 14.59
CA ALA A 322 -0.07 2.37 13.98
C ALA A 322 -0.78 1.20 13.26
N LYS A 323 -1.85 0.63 13.85
CA LYS A 323 -2.68 -0.39 13.18
C LYS A 323 -3.37 0.14 11.93
N VAL A 324 -3.91 1.36 11.97
CA VAL A 324 -4.53 1.99 10.78
C VAL A 324 -3.49 2.22 9.68
N ARG A 325 -2.36 2.88 10.00
CA ARG A 325 -1.29 3.17 9.02
C ARG A 325 -0.69 1.89 8.46
N GLY A 326 -0.35 0.94 9.33
CA GLY A 326 0.21 -0.35 8.94
C GLY A 326 -0.78 -1.19 8.14
N GLY A 327 -2.06 -1.18 8.49
CA GLY A 327 -3.11 -1.87 7.71
C GLY A 327 -3.29 -1.29 6.31
N LEU A 328 -3.23 0.04 6.17
CA LEU A 328 -3.25 0.70 4.86
C LEU A 328 -2.06 0.25 4.00
N VAL A 329 -0.85 0.35 4.54
CA VAL A 329 0.37 -0.08 3.84
C VAL A 329 0.32 -1.56 3.49
N PHE A 330 -0.13 -2.41 4.42
CA PHE A 330 -0.25 -3.86 4.22
C PHE A 330 -1.19 -4.19 3.05
N ASP A 331 -2.42 -3.68 3.06
CA ASP A 331 -3.40 -4.00 2.02
C ASP A 331 -3.00 -3.41 0.65
N LEU A 332 -2.46 -2.18 0.62
CA LEU A 332 -1.96 -1.57 -0.62
C LEU A 332 -0.79 -2.36 -1.22
N ALA A 333 0.09 -2.89 -0.38
CA ALA A 333 1.23 -3.68 -0.81
C ALA A 333 0.86 -5.12 -1.20
N ASN A 334 -0.23 -5.69 -0.67
CA ASN A 334 -0.50 -7.13 -0.79
C ASN A 334 -1.71 -7.51 -1.64
N GLU A 335 -2.77 -6.69 -1.64
CA GLU A 335 -4.00 -7.06 -2.32
C GLU A 335 -3.77 -7.20 -3.82
N VAL A 336 -4.28 -8.29 -4.40
CA VAL A 336 -4.07 -8.61 -5.82
C VAL A 336 -4.62 -7.48 -6.70
N ILE A 337 -5.83 -7.03 -6.38
CA ILE A 337 -6.45 -5.83 -6.93
C ILE A 337 -6.17 -4.70 -5.95
N ILE A 338 -5.60 -3.59 -6.43
CA ILE A 338 -5.36 -2.41 -5.59
C ILE A 338 -6.71 -1.97 -5.00
N PRO A 339 -6.84 -1.82 -3.67
CA PRO A 339 -8.11 -1.57 -2.99
C PRO A 339 -8.59 -0.11 -3.13
N PHE A 340 -8.58 0.41 -4.35
CA PHE A 340 -9.06 1.75 -4.69
C PHE A 340 -10.52 1.73 -5.14
N ASN A 341 -11.25 2.77 -4.76
CA ASN A 341 -12.63 2.97 -5.19
C ASN A 341 -12.82 4.29 -5.97
N ALA A 342 -12.81 4.20 -7.30
CA ALA A 342 -13.11 5.32 -8.19
C ALA A 342 -14.57 5.86 -8.09
N GLN A 343 -15.54 5.08 -7.58
CA GLN A 343 -16.92 5.57 -7.41
C GLN A 343 -17.03 6.57 -6.24
N ASP A 344 -16.21 6.41 -5.19
CA ASP A 344 -16.07 7.40 -4.12
C ASP A 344 -15.52 8.71 -4.67
N TYR A 345 -14.55 8.65 -5.59
CA TYR A 345 -14.04 9.83 -6.28
C TYR A 345 -15.13 10.54 -7.09
N ALA A 346 -15.94 9.77 -7.84
CA ALA A 346 -17.05 10.33 -8.60
C ALA A 346 -18.07 11.04 -7.69
N SER A 347 -18.39 10.43 -6.55
CA SER A 347 -19.30 10.99 -5.55
C SER A 347 -18.76 12.28 -4.93
N GLU A 348 -17.47 12.33 -4.61
CA GLU A 348 -16.81 13.52 -4.08
C GLU A 348 -16.70 14.64 -5.12
N LEU A 349 -16.40 14.34 -6.38
CA LEU A 349 -16.39 15.35 -7.45
C LEU A 349 -17.75 16.04 -7.59
N LYS A 350 -18.83 15.26 -7.53
CA LYS A 350 -20.19 15.82 -7.53
C LYS A 350 -20.41 16.73 -6.33
N ASN A 351 -20.05 16.30 -5.13
CA ASN A 351 -20.15 17.12 -3.92
C ASN A 351 -19.36 18.43 -4.05
N TYR A 352 -18.16 18.39 -4.61
CA TYR A 352 -17.33 19.58 -4.83
C TYR A 352 -17.96 20.52 -5.85
N ALA A 353 -18.51 19.99 -6.95
CA ALA A 353 -19.24 20.79 -7.92
C ALA A 353 -20.48 21.43 -7.31
N ASP A 354 -21.23 20.72 -6.47
CA ASP A 354 -22.39 21.27 -5.75
C ASP A 354 -21.99 22.41 -4.81
N ILE A 355 -20.89 22.26 -4.06
CA ILE A 355 -20.36 23.33 -3.19
C ILE A 355 -19.98 24.58 -3.99
N VAL A 356 -19.24 24.42 -5.09
CA VAL A 356 -18.79 25.56 -5.91
C VAL A 356 -19.95 26.20 -6.67
N ASN A 357 -20.87 25.40 -7.21
CA ASN A 357 -22.08 25.90 -7.84
C ASN A 357 -22.92 26.70 -6.84
N ASN A 358 -23.15 26.18 -5.62
CA ASN A 358 -23.86 26.90 -4.56
C ASN A 358 -23.17 28.23 -4.18
N MET A 359 -21.84 28.29 -4.22
CA MET A 359 -21.10 29.55 -4.06
C MET A 359 -21.37 30.50 -5.24
N GLY A 360 -21.33 30.00 -6.47
CA GLY A 360 -21.63 30.77 -7.68
C GLY A 360 -23.07 31.30 -7.71
N GLN A 361 -24.06 30.51 -7.28
CA GLN A 361 -25.47 30.90 -7.25
C GLN A 361 -25.74 32.12 -6.35
N LYS A 362 -24.86 32.43 -5.38
CA LYS A 362 -24.92 33.68 -4.60
C LYS A 362 -24.69 34.93 -5.46
N HIS A 363 -24.15 34.76 -6.66
CA HIS A 363 -23.82 35.81 -7.63
C HIS A 363 -24.53 35.57 -8.98
N LYS A 364 -25.77 35.05 -8.94
CA LYS A 364 -26.52 34.63 -10.14
C LYS A 364 -26.60 35.71 -11.22
N SER A 365 -26.88 36.96 -10.85
CA SER A 365 -26.92 38.07 -11.81
C SER A 365 -25.60 38.27 -12.56
N GLN A 366 -24.47 38.08 -11.89
CA GLN A 366 -23.15 38.18 -12.50
C GLN A 366 -22.86 36.97 -13.39
N LEU A 367 -23.24 35.75 -12.96
CA LEU A 367 -23.09 34.56 -13.80
C LEU A 367 -23.85 34.73 -15.13
N ASP A 368 -25.09 35.23 -15.06
CA ASP A 368 -25.90 35.50 -16.25
C ASP A 368 -25.30 36.62 -17.12
N THR A 369 -24.83 37.71 -16.49
CA THR A 369 -24.20 38.85 -17.19
C THR A 369 -22.95 38.44 -17.95
N TYR A 370 -22.11 37.58 -17.35
CA TYR A 370 -20.85 37.13 -17.93
C TYR A 370 -20.94 35.78 -18.65
N ASN A 371 -22.15 35.24 -18.83
CA ASN A 371 -22.42 33.96 -19.49
C ASN A 371 -21.58 32.79 -18.92
N VAL A 372 -21.47 32.73 -17.59
CA VAL A 372 -20.74 31.68 -16.87
C VAL A 372 -21.70 30.56 -16.49
N SER A 373 -21.40 29.32 -16.91
CA SER A 373 -22.22 28.14 -16.63
C SER A 373 -21.40 26.99 -16.07
N PHE A 374 -21.98 26.26 -15.12
CA PHE A 374 -21.41 25.03 -14.55
C PHE A 374 -21.77 23.76 -15.34
N TYR A 375 -22.53 23.87 -16.44
CA TYR A 375 -23.03 22.73 -17.20
C TYR A 375 -21.90 21.78 -17.67
N ALA A 376 -20.81 22.33 -18.22
CA ALA A 376 -19.69 21.54 -18.71
C ALA A 376 -19.03 20.72 -17.59
N LEU A 377 -18.91 21.30 -16.39
CA LEU A 377 -18.38 20.62 -15.21
C LEU A 377 -19.28 19.44 -14.80
N TYR A 378 -20.59 19.67 -14.68
CA TYR A 378 -21.53 18.59 -14.34
C TYR A 378 -21.58 17.49 -15.40
N SER A 379 -21.51 17.84 -16.69
CA SER A 379 -21.44 16.87 -17.78
C SER A 379 -20.18 16.00 -17.71
N ALA A 380 -19.02 16.61 -17.42
CA ALA A 380 -17.77 15.88 -17.24
C ALA A 380 -17.84 14.92 -16.03
N ILE A 381 -18.42 15.37 -14.91
CA ILE A 381 -18.62 14.55 -13.70
C ILE A 381 -19.58 13.40 -13.97
N GLU A 382 -20.65 13.61 -14.73
CA GLU A 382 -21.58 12.55 -15.12
C GLU A 382 -20.87 11.49 -15.99
N ASN A 383 -20.08 11.91 -16.96
CA ASN A 383 -19.28 11.01 -17.80
C ASN A 383 -18.25 10.23 -16.97
N PHE A 384 -17.58 10.89 -16.03
CA PHE A 384 -16.67 10.23 -15.10
C PHE A 384 -17.40 9.21 -14.23
N THR A 385 -18.58 9.56 -13.70
CA THR A 385 -19.40 8.67 -12.86
C THR A 385 -19.83 7.41 -13.61
N LYS A 386 -20.27 7.55 -14.87
CA LYS A 386 -20.58 6.42 -15.76
C LYS A 386 -19.35 5.54 -15.99
N SER A 387 -18.20 6.16 -16.26
CA SER A 387 -16.94 5.45 -16.51
C SER A 387 -16.46 4.69 -15.27
N ALA A 388 -16.49 5.31 -14.09
CA ALA A 388 -16.12 4.69 -12.81
C ALA A 388 -17.06 3.52 -12.47
N THR A 389 -18.37 3.69 -12.65
CA THR A 389 -19.36 2.62 -12.42
C THR A 389 -19.14 1.44 -13.37
N SER A 390 -18.91 1.73 -14.66
CA SER A 390 -18.63 0.70 -15.66
C SER A 390 -17.31 -0.03 -15.38
N PHE A 391 -16.27 0.69 -14.95
CA PHE A 391 -14.99 0.12 -14.53
C PHE A 391 -15.16 -0.84 -13.35
N HIS A 392 -15.87 -0.42 -12.29
CA HIS A 392 -16.12 -1.26 -11.11
C HIS A 392 -17.03 -2.45 -11.40
N SER A 393 -17.97 -2.33 -12.35
CA SER A 393 -18.74 -3.48 -12.83
C SER A 393 -17.83 -4.52 -13.47
N ARG A 394 -16.93 -4.10 -14.39
CA ARG A 394 -15.97 -5.01 -15.03
C ARG A 394 -14.97 -5.62 -14.05
N LEU A 395 -14.60 -4.88 -13.00
CA LEU A 395 -13.66 -5.35 -11.98
C LEU A 395 -14.23 -6.53 -11.18
N LYS A 396 -15.55 -6.60 -10.98
CA LYS A 396 -16.23 -7.71 -10.29
C LYS A 396 -16.18 -9.02 -11.08
N ASP A 397 -16.17 -8.92 -12.40
CA ASP A 397 -16.16 -10.07 -13.32
C ASP A 397 -14.73 -10.53 -13.65
N LEU A 398 -13.70 -9.92 -13.05
CA LEU A 398 -12.30 -10.24 -13.32
C LEU A 398 -11.88 -11.55 -12.64
N ASP A 399 -11.48 -12.54 -13.44
CA ASP A 399 -10.86 -13.77 -12.93
C ASP A 399 -9.39 -13.52 -12.57
N VAL A 400 -9.13 -13.28 -11.28
CA VAL A 400 -7.78 -13.06 -10.73
C VAL A 400 -6.94 -14.34 -10.58
N LYS A 401 -7.51 -15.52 -10.88
CA LYS A 401 -6.83 -16.81 -10.69
C LYS A 401 -6.07 -17.28 -11.93
N LYS A 402 -6.22 -16.60 -13.06
CA LYS A 402 -5.56 -16.95 -14.33
C LYS A 402 -4.43 -15.97 -14.63
N HIS A 403 -3.23 -16.51 -14.81
CA HIS A 403 -2.14 -15.73 -15.38
C HIS A 403 -2.44 -15.45 -16.86
N ILE A 404 -2.28 -14.21 -17.29
CA ILE A 404 -2.75 -13.71 -18.59
C ILE A 404 -2.06 -14.42 -19.77
N ILE A 405 -0.81 -14.86 -19.58
CA ILE A 405 -0.05 -15.59 -20.61
C ILE A 405 -0.27 -17.10 -20.53
N PHE A 406 -0.44 -17.67 -19.34
CA PHE A 406 -0.44 -19.12 -19.13
C PHE A 406 -1.45 -19.49 -18.06
N ALA A 407 -2.55 -20.11 -18.43
CA ALA A 407 -3.44 -20.73 -17.47
C ALA A 407 -4.16 -21.91 -18.12
N PRO A 408 -4.66 -22.87 -17.33
CA PRO A 408 -5.56 -23.87 -17.86
C PRO A 408 -6.77 -23.19 -18.51
N SER A 409 -7.18 -23.67 -19.69
CA SER A 409 -8.40 -23.21 -20.32
C SER A 409 -9.61 -23.54 -19.44
N SER A 410 -10.65 -22.70 -19.52
CA SER A 410 -11.95 -23.02 -18.92
C SER A 410 -12.56 -24.30 -19.51
N HIS A 411 -12.19 -24.63 -20.75
CA HIS A 411 -12.71 -25.76 -21.52
C HIS A 411 -11.82 -27.02 -21.41
N ASN A 412 -10.55 -26.86 -21.05
CA ASN A 412 -9.64 -27.98 -20.79
C ASN A 412 -8.65 -27.64 -19.66
N LYS A 413 -8.92 -28.18 -18.45
CA LYS A 413 -8.11 -27.93 -17.25
C LYS A 413 -6.80 -28.73 -17.18
N TYR A 414 -6.60 -29.69 -18.09
CA TYR A 414 -5.44 -30.60 -18.06
C TYR A 414 -4.27 -30.13 -18.94
N VAL A 415 -4.48 -29.11 -19.77
CA VAL A 415 -3.47 -28.53 -20.65
C VAL A 415 -3.41 -27.02 -20.38
N GLY A 416 -2.21 -26.48 -20.17
CA GLY A 416 -2.02 -25.04 -20.07
C GLY A 416 -2.13 -24.41 -21.45
N GLU A 417 -2.98 -23.40 -21.60
CA GLU A 417 -3.12 -22.66 -22.85
C GLU A 417 -2.34 -21.35 -22.79
N SER A 418 -1.84 -20.91 -23.97
CA SER A 418 -1.25 -19.59 -24.13
C SER A 418 -2.35 -18.55 -24.37
N PHE A 419 -2.28 -17.40 -23.71
CA PHE A 419 -3.34 -16.39 -23.72
C PHE A 419 -4.74 -17.00 -23.48
N PRO A 420 -4.93 -17.73 -22.36
CA PRO A 420 -6.13 -18.51 -22.08
C PRO A 420 -7.42 -17.69 -22.15
N GLY A 421 -7.38 -16.40 -21.82
CA GLY A 421 -8.53 -15.50 -21.97
C GLY A 421 -8.97 -15.32 -23.42
N ILE A 422 -8.03 -15.16 -24.36
CA ILE A 422 -8.32 -15.06 -25.79
C ILE A 422 -8.81 -16.41 -26.31
N TYR A 423 -8.12 -17.49 -25.93
CA TYR A 423 -8.51 -18.86 -26.31
C TYR A 423 -9.94 -19.19 -25.86
N ASP A 424 -10.25 -18.97 -24.57
CA ASP A 424 -11.58 -19.23 -24.01
C ASP A 424 -12.66 -18.35 -24.68
N ALA A 425 -12.34 -17.10 -25.04
CA ALA A 425 -13.28 -16.21 -25.73
C ALA A 425 -13.55 -16.64 -27.18
N LEU A 426 -12.56 -17.22 -27.86
CA LEU A 426 -12.70 -17.76 -29.23
C LEU A 426 -13.29 -19.17 -29.25
N PHE A 427 -13.24 -19.89 -28.13
CA PHE A 427 -13.69 -21.28 -28.06
C PHE A 427 -15.18 -21.39 -28.38
N ASP A 428 -15.48 -22.11 -29.45
CA ASP A 428 -16.85 -22.35 -29.94
C ASP A 428 -17.62 -21.03 -30.20
N ILE A 429 -16.92 -19.99 -30.67
CA ILE A 429 -17.53 -18.67 -30.89
C ILE A 429 -18.65 -18.70 -31.93
N GLU A 430 -18.58 -19.58 -32.93
CA GLU A 430 -19.58 -19.72 -33.99
C GLU A 430 -20.93 -20.20 -33.45
N SER A 431 -20.95 -20.94 -32.33
CA SER A 431 -22.18 -21.45 -31.71
C SER A 431 -22.86 -20.45 -30.77
N LYS A 432 -22.22 -19.30 -30.49
CA LYS A 432 -22.74 -18.29 -29.56
C LYS A 432 -23.97 -17.60 -30.16
N SER A 433 -25.05 -17.56 -29.38
CA SER A 433 -26.33 -16.95 -29.77
C SER A 433 -26.23 -15.42 -29.95
N ASP A 434 -25.40 -14.75 -29.16
CA ASP A 434 -25.09 -13.32 -29.32
C ASP A 434 -23.66 -13.14 -29.85
N GLN A 435 -23.55 -13.08 -31.17
CA GLN A 435 -22.27 -12.90 -31.86
C GLN A 435 -21.60 -11.57 -31.49
N ARG A 436 -22.37 -10.49 -31.29
CA ARG A 436 -21.78 -9.17 -31.05
C ARG A 436 -21.07 -9.13 -29.70
N SER A 437 -21.75 -9.61 -28.66
CA SER A 437 -21.18 -9.72 -27.31
C SER A 437 -19.96 -10.67 -27.28
N ALA A 438 -20.04 -11.79 -28.00
CA ALA A 438 -18.93 -12.74 -28.08
C ALA A 438 -17.66 -12.11 -28.71
N TRP A 439 -17.78 -11.39 -29.82
CA TRP A 439 -16.65 -10.71 -30.45
C TRP A 439 -16.12 -9.50 -29.65
N ASP A 440 -16.99 -8.83 -28.89
CA ASP A 440 -16.56 -7.76 -27.98
C ASP A 440 -15.74 -8.33 -26.80
N GLU A 441 -16.06 -9.53 -26.31
CA GLU A 441 -15.24 -10.24 -25.32
C GLU A 441 -13.86 -10.63 -25.89
N VAL A 442 -13.79 -11.09 -27.15
CA VAL A 442 -12.50 -11.37 -27.81
C VAL A 442 -11.64 -10.11 -27.90
N LYS A 443 -12.20 -8.98 -28.34
CA LYS A 443 -11.48 -7.69 -28.38
C LYS A 443 -10.99 -7.28 -27.00
N ARG A 444 -11.80 -7.49 -25.96
CA ARG A 444 -11.43 -7.22 -24.57
C ARG A 444 -10.22 -8.04 -24.15
N GLN A 445 -10.23 -9.36 -24.41
CA GLN A 445 -9.14 -10.26 -24.03
C GLN A 445 -7.85 -9.95 -24.80
N ILE A 446 -7.94 -9.60 -26.08
CA ILE A 446 -6.80 -9.12 -26.87
C ILE A 446 -6.23 -7.84 -26.26
N SER A 447 -7.07 -6.86 -25.93
CA SER A 447 -6.62 -5.61 -25.31
C SER A 447 -5.92 -5.84 -23.97
N ILE A 448 -6.42 -6.77 -23.15
CA ILE A 448 -5.81 -7.14 -21.86
C ILE A 448 -4.44 -7.79 -22.09
N ALA A 449 -4.35 -8.74 -23.01
CA ALA A 449 -3.09 -9.40 -23.35
C ALA A 449 -2.05 -8.39 -23.89
N THR A 450 -2.44 -7.54 -24.84
CA THR A 450 -1.56 -6.51 -25.41
C THR A 450 -1.06 -5.57 -24.34
N PHE A 451 -1.94 -5.01 -23.52
CA PHE A 451 -1.56 -4.13 -22.42
C PHE A 451 -0.60 -4.82 -21.45
N THR A 452 -0.87 -6.08 -21.09
CA THR A 452 -0.03 -6.84 -20.15
C THR A 452 1.37 -7.08 -20.70
N VAL A 453 1.47 -7.48 -21.97
CA VAL A 453 2.77 -7.70 -22.64
C VAL A 453 3.52 -6.37 -22.78
N GLN A 454 2.83 -5.28 -23.11
CA GLN A 454 3.44 -3.96 -23.21
C GLN A 454 3.93 -3.45 -21.86
N ALA A 455 3.13 -3.59 -20.80
CA ALA A 455 3.52 -3.23 -19.44
C ALA A 455 4.70 -4.09 -18.95
N ALA A 456 4.72 -5.39 -19.25
CA ALA A 456 5.85 -6.26 -18.96
C ALA A 456 7.11 -5.83 -19.74
N GLY A 457 6.98 -5.43 -21.01
CA GLY A 457 8.07 -4.84 -21.78
C GLY A 457 8.63 -3.57 -21.14
N GLN A 458 7.75 -2.65 -20.72
CA GLN A 458 8.15 -1.41 -20.03
C GLN A 458 8.87 -1.68 -18.70
N THR A 459 8.56 -2.78 -18.00
CA THR A 459 9.32 -3.14 -16.78
C THR A 459 10.76 -3.56 -17.06
N LEU A 460 11.09 -3.91 -18.31
CA LEU A 460 12.43 -4.34 -18.74
C LEU A 460 13.24 -3.21 -19.40
N GLU A 461 12.62 -2.05 -19.66
CA GLU A 461 13.33 -0.89 -20.19
C GLU A 461 14.25 -0.30 -19.11
N ASP A 462 15.50 -0.01 -19.50
CA ASP A 462 16.46 0.64 -18.61
C ASP A 462 15.92 2.00 -18.17
N VAL A 463 15.83 2.18 -16.86
CA VAL A 463 15.51 3.48 -16.26
C VAL A 463 16.82 4.22 -16.04
N LEU A 464 17.42 4.71 -17.13
CA LEU A 464 18.57 5.61 -17.09
C LEU A 464 18.13 7.06 -17.28
#